data_AF-A0A1T0BA88-F1
#
_entry.id   AF-A0A1T0BA88-F1
#
_cell.length_a   1.000
_cell.length_b   1.000
_cell.length_c   1.000
_cell.angle_alpha   90.00
_cell.angle_beta   90.00
_cell.angle_gamma   90.00
#
_symmetry.space_group_name_H-M   'P 1'
#
loop_
_entity.id
_entity.type
_entity.pdbx_description
1 polymer ?
#
loop_
_entity_poly.entity_id
_entity_poly.type
_entity_poly.pdbx_seq_one_letter_code
_entity_poly.pdbx_strand_id
1 'polypeptide(L)'
;METGAHCKGQNRNSIGVCLVGTDKFTLSQWRHLQGIIQQLAKQHPNATLHGHREFANKICPGFNVSEWIDNNCQPLIDHLIREGIND
;
A
#
# COMPACT_ATOMS: atom_id res chain seq x y z
N MET A 1 -13.05 -17.04 10.24
CA MET A 1 -13.04 -15.64 9.77
C MET A 1 -12.45 -14.80 10.90
N GLU A 2 -11.16 -14.49 10.81
CA GLU A 2 -10.53 -13.56 11.75
C GLU A 2 -10.78 -12.14 11.25
N THR A 3 -11.32 -11.28 12.12
CA THR A 3 -11.62 -9.88 11.80
C THR A 3 -10.42 -9.04 12.24
N GLY A 4 -9.60 -8.57 11.30
CA GLY A 4 -8.47 -7.68 11.63
C GLY A 4 -8.95 -6.32 12.12
N ALA A 5 -8.15 -5.59 12.91
CA ALA A 5 -8.48 -4.26 13.45
C ALA A 5 -7.71 -3.14 12.74
N HIS A 6 -7.81 -3.06 11.41
CA HIS A 6 -7.00 -2.14 10.59
C HIS A 6 -7.78 -0.91 10.10
N CYS A 7 -9.11 -0.99 9.97
CA CYS A 7 -9.98 0.13 9.58
C CYS A 7 -11.38 0.01 10.22
N LYS A 8 -11.70 0.93 11.16
CA LYS A 8 -13.00 0.94 11.88
C LYS A 8 -14.16 1.00 10.88
N GLY A 9 -14.98 -0.05 10.81
CA GLY A 9 -16.15 -0.16 9.92
C GLY A 9 -15.94 -0.96 8.64
N GLN A 10 -14.70 -1.27 8.24
CA GLN A 10 -14.39 -2.08 7.04
C GLN A 10 -13.77 -3.45 7.36
N ASN A 11 -13.41 -3.67 8.62
CA ASN A 11 -12.69 -4.85 9.12
C ASN A 11 -13.24 -6.24 8.71
N ARG A 12 -14.52 -6.36 8.31
CA ARG A 12 -15.13 -7.65 7.96
C ARG A 12 -14.91 -8.08 6.50
N ASN A 13 -14.67 -7.14 5.57
CA ASN A 13 -14.58 -7.41 4.13
C ASN A 13 -13.33 -6.80 3.45
N SER A 14 -12.31 -6.41 4.22
CA SER A 14 -11.07 -5.83 3.68
C SER A 14 -9.82 -6.54 4.20
N ILE A 15 -8.76 -6.52 3.40
CA ILE A 15 -7.41 -6.95 3.79
C ILE A 15 -6.55 -5.69 3.94
N GLY A 16 -5.99 -5.48 5.14
CA GLY A 16 -5.07 -4.39 5.41
C GLY A 16 -3.63 -4.80 5.14
N VAL A 17 -2.94 -4.07 4.25
CA VAL A 17 -1.50 -4.21 4.01
C VAL A 17 -0.79 -3.00 4.60
N CYS A 18 0.23 -3.23 5.44
CA CYS A 18 0.99 -2.17 6.10
C CYS A 18 2.43 -2.16 5.59
N LEU A 19 2.91 -1.00 5.14
CA LEU A 19 4.32 -0.74 4.92
C LEU A 19 4.92 -0.14 6.20
N VAL A 20 6.04 -0.69 6.65
CA VAL A 20 6.78 -0.14 7.80
C VAL A 20 7.47 1.14 7.38
N GLY A 21 7.06 2.26 7.97
CA GLY A 21 7.50 3.60 7.61
C GLY A 21 6.36 4.61 7.74
N THR A 22 6.58 5.85 7.33
CA THR A 22 5.55 6.90 7.34
C THR A 22 5.14 7.29 5.92
N ASP A 23 6.11 7.74 5.11
CA ASP A 23 5.88 8.32 3.78
C ASP A 23 6.97 7.99 2.76
N LYS A 24 8.12 7.45 3.19
CA LYS A 24 9.20 6.98 2.32
C LYS A 24 9.50 5.52 2.62
N PHE A 25 9.68 4.73 1.56
CA PHE A 25 9.87 3.28 1.64
C PHE A 25 11.02 2.83 0.74
N THR A 26 11.64 1.71 1.08
CA THR A 26 12.74 1.16 0.28
C THR A 26 12.21 0.57 -1.03
N LEU A 27 13.09 0.44 -2.03
CA LEU A 27 12.73 -0.21 -3.30
C LEU A 27 12.23 -1.65 -3.08
N SER A 28 12.82 -2.36 -2.11
CA SER A 28 12.39 -3.72 -1.73
C SER A 28 10.97 -3.73 -1.16
N GLN A 29 10.61 -2.76 -0.32
CA GLN A 29 9.24 -2.64 0.20
C GLN A 29 8.22 -2.38 -0.91
N TRP A 30 8.53 -1.49 -1.86
CA TRP A 30 7.67 -1.23 -3.02
C TRP A 30 7.44 -2.48 -3.89
N ARG A 31 8.52 -3.23 -4.17
CA ARG A 31 8.43 -4.49 -4.94
C ARG A 31 7.61 -5.56 -4.23
N HIS A 32 7.78 -5.70 -2.91
CA HIS A 32 6.97 -6.63 -2.12
C HIS A 32 5.50 -6.21 -2.08
N LEU A 33 5.20 -4.91 -1.92
CA LEU A 33 3.84 -4.41 -1.97
C LEU A 33 3.17 -4.77 -3.31
N GLN A 34 3.84 -4.48 -4.43
CA GLN A 34 3.32 -4.83 -5.77
C GLN A 34 3.04 -6.34 -5.87
N GLY A 35 3.97 -7.18 -5.44
CA GLY A 35 3.81 -8.64 -5.47
C GLY A 35 2.63 -9.14 -4.64
N ILE A 36 2.44 -8.60 -3.43
CA ILE A 36 1.32 -8.94 -2.55
C ILE A 36 -0.01 -8.48 -3.18
N ILE A 37 -0.08 -7.25 -3.67
CA ILE A 37 -1.29 -6.71 -4.30
C ILE A 37 -1.67 -7.53 -5.54
N GLN A 38 -0.71 -7.91 -6.38
CA GLN A 38 -0.98 -8.78 -7.53
C GLN A 38 -1.50 -10.16 -7.14
N GLN A 39 -0.99 -10.75 -6.06
CA GLN A 39 -1.49 -12.04 -5.56
C GLN A 39 -2.92 -11.89 -5.02
N LEU A 40 -3.18 -10.86 -4.23
CA LEU A 40 -4.51 -10.60 -3.67
C LEU A 40 -5.53 -10.30 -4.77
N ALA A 41 -5.17 -9.54 -5.80
CA ALA A 41 -6.04 -9.27 -6.95
C ALA A 41 -6.42 -10.54 -7.72
N LYS A 42 -5.50 -11.51 -7.83
CA LYS A 42 -5.80 -12.83 -8.44
C LYS A 42 -6.74 -13.66 -7.57
N GLN A 43 -6.56 -13.63 -6.24
CA GLN A 43 -7.39 -14.37 -5.28
C GLN A 43 -8.78 -13.74 -5.10
N HIS A 44 -8.88 -12.43 -5.31
CA HIS A 44 -10.08 -11.63 -5.09
C HIS A 44 -10.32 -10.69 -6.30
N PRO A 45 -10.76 -11.23 -7.45
CA PRO A 45 -10.86 -10.46 -8.71
C PRO A 45 -11.85 -9.30 -8.66
N ASN A 46 -12.78 -9.29 -7.71
CA ASN A 46 -13.76 -8.22 -7.52
C ASN A 46 -13.35 -7.20 -6.44
N ALA A 47 -12.18 -7.37 -5.82
CA ALA A 47 -11.71 -6.45 -4.80
C ALA A 47 -11.18 -5.15 -5.44
N THR A 48 -11.44 -4.03 -4.78
CA THR A 48 -10.87 -2.73 -5.13
C THR A 48 -9.73 -2.39 -4.19
N LEU A 49 -8.78 -1.57 -4.66
CA LEU A 49 -7.61 -1.15 -3.90
C LEU A 49 -7.68 0.33 -3.54
N HIS A 50 -7.43 0.65 -2.27
CA HIS A 50 -7.65 1.97 -1.71
C HIS A 50 -6.56 2.31 -0.66
N GLY A 51 -6.23 3.58 -0.53
CA GLY A 51 -5.42 4.09 0.58
C GLY A 51 -6.27 4.34 1.83
N HIS A 52 -5.71 4.13 3.03
CA HIS A 52 -6.44 4.38 4.29
C HIS A 52 -6.94 5.83 4.41
N ARG A 53 -6.22 6.80 3.83
CA ARG A 53 -6.62 8.22 3.72
C ARG A 53 -7.99 8.43 3.08
N GLU A 54 -8.48 7.49 2.26
CA GLU A 54 -9.78 7.58 1.58
C GLU A 54 -10.94 7.27 2.53
N PHE A 55 -10.68 6.57 3.64
CA PHE A 55 -11.70 6.17 4.63
C PHE A 55 -11.54 6.87 5.98
N ALA A 56 -10.45 7.62 6.18
CA ALA A 56 -10.17 8.35 7.41
C ALA A 56 -9.32 9.60 7.13
N ASN A 57 -9.51 10.66 7.92
CA ASN A 57 -8.69 11.87 7.84
C ASN A 57 -7.26 11.61 8.39
N LYS A 58 -6.45 10.86 7.64
CA LYS A 58 -5.10 10.41 8.01
C LYS A 58 -4.18 10.41 6.79
N ILE A 59 -2.88 10.54 7.03
CA ILE A 59 -1.85 10.53 5.97
C ILE A 59 -1.56 9.13 5.40
N CYS A 60 -1.85 8.07 6.17
CA CYS A 60 -1.61 6.66 5.80
C CYS A 60 -2.25 6.32 4.43
N PRO A 61 -1.52 5.71 3.48
CA PRO A 61 -0.24 5.02 3.65
C PRO A 61 1.01 5.89 3.43
N GLY A 62 0.89 7.21 3.47
CA GLY A 62 2.02 8.12 3.24
C GLY A 62 2.25 8.48 1.77
N PHE A 63 1.61 7.77 0.84
CA PHE A 63 1.60 8.05 -0.60
C PHE A 63 0.20 7.88 -1.19
N ASN A 64 -0.06 8.45 -2.37
CA ASN A 64 -1.35 8.34 -3.03
C ASN A 64 -1.48 6.99 -3.74
N VAL A 65 -2.43 6.16 -3.33
CA VAL A 65 -2.61 4.80 -3.87
C VAL A 65 -3.14 4.85 -5.31
N SER A 66 -4.05 5.78 -5.64
CA SER A 66 -4.55 5.94 -7.01
C SER A 66 -3.42 6.35 -7.96
N GLU A 67 -2.59 7.31 -7.56
CA GLU A 67 -1.41 7.73 -8.34
C GLU A 67 -0.44 6.56 -8.55
N TRP A 68 -0.22 5.74 -7.52
CA TRP A 68 0.62 4.55 -7.64
C TRP A 68 0.05 3.52 -8.62
N ILE A 69 -1.27 3.31 -8.63
CA ILE A 69 -1.94 2.42 -9.59
C ILE A 69 -1.80 2.96 -11.02
N ASP A 70 -2.08 4.25 -11.22
CA ASP A 70 -1.96 4.92 -12.52
C ASP A 70 -0.52 4.87 -13.06
N ASN A 71 0.45 4.86 -12.15
CA ASN A 71 1.87 4.64 -12.45
C ASN A 71 2.25 3.15 -12.61
N ASN A 72 1.31 2.29 -13.03
CA ASN A 72 1.53 0.85 -13.22
C ASN A 72 2.12 0.14 -11.98
N CYS A 73 1.76 0.60 -10.78
CA CYS A 73 2.29 0.10 -9.51
C CYS A 73 3.82 0.21 -9.37
N GLN A 74 4.47 1.14 -10.08
CA GLN A 74 5.90 1.42 -9.94
C GLN A 74 6.17 2.35 -8.75
N PRO A 75 7.34 2.24 -8.08
CA PRO A 75 7.69 3.12 -6.96
C PRO A 75 7.55 4.60 -7.32
N LEU A 76 6.91 5.37 -6.46
CA LEU A 76 6.84 6.83 -6.60
C LEU A 76 8.15 7.44 -6.10
N ILE A 77 8.82 8.23 -6.94
CA ILE A 77 10.20 8.71 -6.71
C ILE A 77 10.30 9.55 -5.42
N ASP A 78 9.31 10.41 -5.15
CA ASP A 78 9.29 11.27 -3.96
C ASP A 78 9.11 10.48 -2.65
N HIS A 79 8.63 9.24 -2.76
CA HIS A 79 8.39 8.30 -1.68
C HIS A 79 9.42 7.17 -1.63
N LEU A 80 10.51 7.26 -2.41
CA LEU A 80 11.59 6.30 -2.39
C LEU A 80 12.66 6.73 -1.38
N ILE A 81 13.05 5.81 -0.48
CA ILE A 81 14.29 5.96 0.28
C ILE A 81 15.42 5.80 -0.73
N ARG A 82 16.12 6.90 -1.01
CA ARG A 82 17.42 6.84 -1.71
C ARG A 82 18.40 6.20 -0.74
N GLU A 83 18.62 4.90 -0.89
CA GLU A 83 19.75 4.28 -0.22
C GLU A 83 21.01 4.97 -0.75
N GLY A 84 21.85 5.43 0.18
CA GLY A 84 23.10 6.08 -0.17
C GLY A 84 23.87 5.16 -1.13
N ILE A 85 24.27 5.71 -2.26
CA ILE A 85 25.43 5.21 -2.98
C ILE A 85 26.56 5.27 -1.96
N ASN A 86 26.94 4.12 -1.40
CA ASN A 86 28.25 4.02 -0.79
C ASN A 86 29.22 4.01 -1.99
N ASP A 87 29.77 5.18 -2.29
CA ASP A 87 30.97 5.33 -3.14
C ASP A 87 32.17 4.60 -2.49
#